data_AF-A0A1V9UT07-F1
#
_entry.id   AF-A0A1V9UT07-F1
#
_cell.length_a   1.000
_cell.length_b   1.000
_cell.length_c   1.000
_cell.angle_alpha   90.00
_cell.angle_beta   90.00
_cell.angle_gamma   90.00
#
_symmetry.space_group_name_H-M   'P 1'
#
loop_
_entity.id
_entity.type
_entity.pdbx_description
1 polymer ?
#
loop_
_entity_poly.entity_id
_entity_poly.type
_entity_poly.pdbx_seq_one_letter_code
_entity_poly.pdbx_strand_id
1 'polypeptide(L)' 'MTNVEMQLLQAIYGGQKAAKGEEYETCRRLISYGFVKGIITSNLRDGNSYGALEVTANGREQLIL' A
#
# COMPACT_ATOMS: atom_id res chain seq x y z
N MET A 1 -4.87 2.18 12.90
CA MET A 1 -3.58 2.06 12.18
C MET A 1 -2.59 1.37 13.09
N THR A 2 -2.01 0.26 12.66
CA THR A 2 -0.96 -0.48 13.38
C THR A 2 0.43 0.04 12.99
N ASN A 3 1.46 -0.31 13.77
CA ASN A 3 2.84 0.09 13.49
C ASN A 3 3.34 -0.45 12.13
N VAL A 4 2.93 -1.67 11.77
CA VAL A 4 3.25 -2.30 10.47
C VAL A 4 2.55 -1.58 9.31
N GLU A 5 1.31 -1.14 9.49
CA GLU A 5 0.57 -0.35 8.50
C GLU A 5 1.21 1.03 8.26
N MET A 6 1.66 1.70 9.33
CA MET A 6 2.38 2.98 9.22
C MET A 6 3.70 2.82 8.47
N GLN A 7 4.48 1.78 8.78
CA GLN A 7 5.76 1.51 8.09
C GLN A 7 5.54 1.26 6.60
N LEU A 8 4.53 0.45 6.25
CA LEU A 8 4.22 0.18 4.86
C LEU A 8 3.71 1.44 4.14
N LEU A 9 2.89 2.26 4.79
CA LEU A 9 2.41 3.53 4.25
C LEU A 9 3.58 4.51 3.98
N GLN A 10 4.53 4.60 4.91
CA GLN A 10 5.76 5.39 4.73
C GLN A 10 6.63 4.86 3.60
N ALA A 11 6.78 3.55 3.48
CA ALA A 11 7.55 2.94 2.40
C ALA A 11 6.95 3.24 1.03
N ILE A 12 5.62 3.12 0.88
CA ILE A 12 4.90 3.46 -0.35
C ILE A 12 5.04 4.96 -0.66
N TYR A 13 4.92 5.82 0.35
CA TYR A 13 5.15 7.26 0.21
C TYR A 13 6.58 7.57 -0.25
N GLY A 14 7.57 6.83 0.27
CA GLY A 14 8.99 6.92 -0.09
C GLY A 14 9.34 6.32 -1.46
N GLY A 15 8.37 5.77 -2.18
CA GLY A 15 8.55 5.27 -3.55
C GLY A 15 8.48 3.75 -3.72
N GLN A 16 8.09 2.98 -2.70
CA GLN A 16 7.79 1.56 -2.87
C GLN A 16 6.55 1.39 -3.76
N LYS A 17 6.77 0.84 -4.95
CA LYS A 17 5.71 0.67 -5.97
C LYS A 17 5.00 -0.67 -5.89
N ALA A 18 5.50 -1.64 -5.14
CA ALA A 18 4.93 -2.98 -5.12
C ALA A 18 4.87 -3.54 -3.70
N ALA A 19 3.90 -4.42 -3.45
CA ALA A 19 3.79 -5.21 -2.24
C ALA A 19 3.50 -6.66 -2.63
N LYS A 20 4.16 -7.61 -1.97
CA LYS A 20 4.02 -9.05 -2.23
C LYS A 20 4.13 -9.86 -0.94
N GLY A 21 3.58 -11.06 -0.92
CA GLY A 21 3.71 -11.96 0.23
C GLY A 21 3.08 -11.36 1.49
N GLU A 22 3.84 -11.27 2.59
CA GLU A 22 3.34 -10.80 3.91
C GLU A 22 2.86 -9.34 3.89
N GLU A 23 3.40 -8.51 2.99
CA GLU A 23 2.97 -7.11 2.83
C GLU A 23 1.62 -6.99 2.12
N TYR A 24 1.17 -8.01 1.39
CA TYR A 24 -0.05 -7.95 0.58
C TYR A 24 -1.29 -7.68 1.42
N GLU A 25 -1.46 -8.40 2.54
CA GLU A 25 -2.62 -8.25 3.42
C GLU A 25 -2.61 -6.89 4.13
N THR A 26 -1.43 -6.40 4.53
CA THR A 26 -1.28 -5.06 5.10
C THR A 26 -1.60 -3.99 4.06
N CYS A 27 -1.13 -4.15 2.83
CA CYS A 27 -1.41 -3.23 1.73
C CYS A 27 -2.91 -3.22 1.38
N ARG A 28 -3.54 -4.39 1.37
CA ARG A 28 -4.99 -4.55 1.16
C ARG A 28 -5.80 -3.80 2.22
N ARG A 29 -5.39 -3.81 3.49
CA ARG A 29 -6.01 -3.01 4.56
C ARG A 29 -5.85 -1.51 4.31
N LEU A 30 -4.63 -1.05 4.00
CA LEU A 30 -4.37 0.36 3.66
C LEU A 30 -5.21 0.85 2.46
N ILE A 31 -5.43 -0.01 1.47
CA ILE A 31 -6.32 0.26 0.33
C ILE A 31 -7.77 0.33 0.79
N SER A 32 -8.22 -0.61 1.64
CA SER A 32 -9.57 -0.59 2.21
C SER A 32 -9.85 0.64 3.07
N TYR A 33 -8.83 1.20 3.73
CA TYR A 33 -8.92 2.46 4.48
C TYR A 33 -8.90 3.70 3.59
N GLY A 34 -8.59 3.54 2.29
CA GLY A 34 -8.47 4.65 1.35
C GLY A 34 -7.16 5.44 1.48
N PHE A 35 -6.14 4.90 2.16
CA PHE A 35 -4.83 5.55 2.31
C PHE A 35 -3.88 5.25 1.15
N VAL A 36 -4.08 4.11 0.49
CA VAL A 36 -3.27 3.67 -0.65
C VAL A 36 -4.20 3.30 -1.81
N LYS A 37 -3.74 3.53 -3.04
CA LYS A 37 -4.38 3.05 -4.26
C LYS A 37 -3.51 1.96 -4.89
N GLY A 38 -4.08 0.77 -5.04
CA GLY A 38 -3.47 -0.31 -5.81
C GLY A 38 -3.81 -0.19 -7.30
N ILE A 39 -2.80 -0.19 -8.16
CA ILE A 39 -2.97 -0.29 -9.60
C ILE A 39 -2.70 -1.75 -10.00
N ILE A 40 -3.74 -2.41 -10.50
CA ILE A 40 -3.64 -3.79 -10.99
C ILE A 40 -2.79 -3.75 -12.26
N THR A 41 -1.58 -4.27 -12.18
CA THR A 41 -0.78 -4.55 -13.37
C THR A 41 -1.15 -5.93 -13.88
N SER A 42 -1.56 -6.05 -15.14
CA SER A 42 -2.11 -7.27 -15.76
C SER A 42 -1.20 -8.51 -15.76
N ASN A 43 0.02 -8.40 -15.22
CA ASN A 43 1.03 -9.46 -15.17
C ASN A 43 1.12 -10.19 -13.82
N LEU A 44 0.31 -9.86 -12.83
CA LEU A 44 0.34 -10.51 -11.51
C LEU A 44 -0.53 -11.76 -11.52
N ARG A 45 0.04 -12.88 -11.97
CA ARG A 45 -0.63 -14.18 -11.97
C ARG A 45 -0.73 -14.83 -10.59
N ASP A 46 -0.11 -14.24 -9.56
CA ASP A 46 0.07 -14.89 -8.26
C ASP A 46 -1.01 -14.56 -7.21
N GLY A 47 -2.00 -13.71 -7.52
CA GLY A 47 -3.14 -13.37 -6.64
C GLY A 47 -2.81 -12.62 -5.34
N ASN A 48 -1.55 -12.58 -4.93
CA ASN A 48 -1.06 -12.03 -3.66
C ASN A 48 0.00 -10.92 -3.88
N SER A 49 -0.24 -10.04 -4.84
CA SER A 49 0.67 -8.93 -5.13
C SER A 49 -0.03 -7.71 -5.73
N TYR A 50 0.57 -6.55 -5.51
CA TYR A 50 0.25 -5.29 -6.19
C TYR A 50 1.47 -4.82 -6.97
N GLY A 51 1.28 -4.40 -8.22
CA GLY A 51 2.38 -4.08 -9.15
C GLY A 51 2.66 -2.59 -9.27
N ALA A 52 1.70 -1.76 -8.86
CA ALA A 52 1.89 -0.34 -8.65
C ALA A 52 1.05 0.11 -7.44
N LEU A 53 1.63 0.95 -6.59
CA LEU A 53 1.05 1.49 -5.37
C LEU A 53 1.29 3.00 -5.32
N GLU A 54 0.27 3.73 -4.88
CA GLU A 54 0.35 5.18 -4.69
C GLU A 54 -0.36 5.59 -3.41
N VAL A 55 0.24 6.49 -2.64
CA VAL A 55 -0.39 7.06 -1.42
C VAL A 55 -1.39 8.15 -1.82
N THR A 56 -2.63 8.01 -1.33
CA THR A 56 -3.71 8.99 -1.55
C THR A 56 -3.51 10.25 -0.72
N ALA A 57 -4.30 11.30 -0.97
CA ALA A 57 -4.29 12.50 -0.14
C ALA A 57 -4.52 12.16 1.35
N ASN A 58 -5.54 11.35 1.65
CA ASN A 58 -5.86 10.91 3.00
C ASN A 58 -4.70 10.12 3.63
N GLY A 59 -4.01 9.28 2.85
CA GLY A 59 -2.83 8.56 3.32
C GLY A 59 -1.67 9.49 3.67
N ARG A 60 -1.49 10.60 2.93
CA ARG A 60 -0.46 11.60 3.24
C ARG A 60 -0.77 12.36 4.53
N GLU A 61 -2.03 12.66 4.79
CA GLU A 61 -2.44 13.30 6.06
C GLU A 61 -2.05 12.44 7.27
N GLN A 62 -2.17 11.12 7.15
CA GLN A 62 -1.77 10.18 8.21
C GLN A 62 -0.25 10.14 8.47
N LEU A 63 0.57 10.65 7.55
CA LEU A 63 2.03 10.71 7.71
C LEU A 63 2.51 12.03 8.35
N ILE A 64 1.63 13.03 8.44
CA ILE A 64 1.93 14.36 8.98
C ILE A 64 1.44 14.50 10.42
N LEU A 65 0.54 13.60 10.86
CA LEU A 65 -0.01 13.50 12.23
C LEU A 65 0.88 12.63 13.13
#